data_AF-A0A5B0KYP2-F1
#
_entry.id   AF-A0A5B0KYP2-F1
#
_cell.length_a   1.000
_cell.length_b   1.000
_cell.length_c   1.000
_cell.angle_alpha   90.00
_cell.angle_beta   90.00
_cell.angle_gamma   90.00
#
_symmetry.space_group_name_H-M   'P 1'
#
loop_
_entity.id
_entity.type
_entity.pdbx_description
1 polymer ?
#
loop_
_entity_poly.entity_id
_entity_poly.type
_entity_poly.pdbx_seq_one_letter_code
_entity_poly.pdbx_strand_id
1 'polypeptide(L)'
;MPGLPRPVGGLPRRARIDRWFKGPELGRLLLDALRKAGGSASTGQLVRAVCEGREVPNWAIPVVTTAAERTLRWFAQRGVVEPAGAGLWRAG
;
A
#
# COMPACT_ATOMS: atom_id res chain seq x y z
N MET A 1 -1.24 39.30 12.82
CA MET A 1 -0.59 38.08 12.29
C MET A 1 -1.70 37.14 11.81
N PRO A 2 -1.91 36.97 10.49
CA PRO A 2 -2.89 36.01 9.98
C PRO A 2 -2.49 34.59 10.42
N GLY A 3 -3.47 33.85 10.95
CA GLY A 3 -3.25 32.57 11.63
C GLY A 3 -2.60 31.53 10.74
N LEU A 4 -1.59 30.85 11.29
CA LEU A 4 -1.04 29.61 10.75
C LEU A 4 -2.19 28.64 10.40
N PRO A 5 -2.21 28.04 9.20
CA PRO A 5 -3.18 27.00 8.88
C PRO A 5 -3.02 25.87 9.89
N ARG A 6 -4.11 25.54 10.59
CA ARG A 6 -4.15 24.46 11.59
C ARG A 6 -3.61 23.17 10.96
N PRO A 7 -2.86 22.34 11.71
CA PRO A 7 -2.48 21.03 11.23
C PRO A 7 -3.74 20.28 10.82
N VAL A 8 -3.82 19.81 9.58
CA VAL A 8 -4.87 18.92 9.09
C VAL A 8 -4.64 17.52 9.72
N GLY A 9 -4.68 17.48 11.05
CA GLY A 9 -4.74 16.29 11.88
C GLY A 9 -6.20 15.91 12.06
N GLY A 10 -6.79 15.22 11.07
CA GLY A 10 -8.19 14.83 11.19
C GLY A 10 -8.72 13.85 10.16
N LEU A 11 -8.02 13.57 9.06
CA LEU A 11 -8.44 12.46 8.20
C LEU A 11 -7.94 11.14 8.80
N PRO A 12 -8.85 10.21 9.19
CA PRO A 12 -8.43 8.87 9.62
C PRO A 12 -7.50 8.29 8.55
N ARG A 13 -6.47 7.53 8.93
CA ARG A 13 -5.46 6.99 7.98
C ARG A 13 -6.08 6.40 6.71
N ARG A 14 -7.29 5.81 6.80
CA ARG A 14 -8.12 5.37 5.66
C ARG A 14 -8.47 6.50 4.68
N ALA A 15 -9.06 7.59 5.16
CA ALA A 15 -9.43 8.74 4.33
C ALA A 15 -8.22 9.44 3.69
N ARG A 16 -7.01 9.29 4.26
CA ARG A 16 -5.77 9.73 3.60
C ARG A 16 -5.43 8.85 2.40
N ILE A 17 -5.48 7.53 2.54
CA ILE A 17 -5.16 6.59 1.45
C ILE A 17 -6.25 6.57 0.38
N ASP A 18 -7.52 6.66 0.77
CA ASP A 18 -8.69 6.69 -0.13
C ASP A 18 -8.60 7.81 -1.18
N ARG A 19 -7.84 8.87 -0.90
CA ARG A 19 -7.52 9.93 -1.87
C ARG A 19 -6.74 9.42 -3.08
N TRP A 20 -5.88 8.42 -2.91
CA TRP A 20 -5.03 7.86 -3.97
C TRP A 20 -5.40 6.44 -4.36
N PHE A 21 -5.99 5.66 -3.46
CA PHE A 21 -6.37 4.28 -3.67
C PHE A 21 -7.69 4.02 -2.96
N LYS A 22 -8.76 3.72 -3.70
CA LYS A 22 -10.01 3.29 -3.06
C LYS A 22 -9.77 1.98 -2.28
N GLY A 23 -10.45 1.79 -1.16
CA GLY A 23 -10.29 0.62 -0.27
C GLY A 23 -9.98 -0.73 -0.94
N PRO A 24 -10.79 -1.22 -1.92
CA PRO A 24 -10.52 -2.50 -2.60
C PRO A 24 -9.48 -2.40 -3.74
N GLU A 25 -9.21 -1.19 -4.25
CA GLU A 25 -8.30 -0.95 -5.37
C GLU A 25 -6.85 -1.26 -4.99
N LEU A 26 -6.42 -0.85 -3.79
CA LEU A 26 -5.06 -1.12 -3.30
C LEU A 26 -4.76 -2.62 -3.32
N GLY A 27 -5.68 -3.45 -2.84
CA GLY A 27 -5.50 -4.90 -2.82
C GLY A 27 -5.35 -5.49 -4.23
N ARG A 28 -6.17 -5.05 -5.17
CA ARG A 28 -6.08 -5.50 -6.57
C ARG A 28 -4.76 -5.08 -7.22
N LEU A 29 -4.31 -3.86 -6.98
CA LEU A 29 -3.04 -3.36 -7.52
C LEU A 29 -1.84 -4.10 -6.91
N LEU A 30 -1.88 -4.45 -5.63
CA LEU A 30 -0.82 -5.25 -4.98
C LEU A 30 -0.72 -6.65 -5.59
N LEU A 31 -1.86 -7.31 -5.85
CA LEU A 31 -1.88 -8.62 -6.50
C LEU A 31 -1.40 -8.55 -7.96
N ASP A 32 -1.80 -7.50 -8.70
CA ASP A 32 -1.33 -7.27 -10.06
C ASP A 32 0.18 -7.01 -10.12
N ALA A 33 0.70 -6.18 -9.20
CA ALA A 33 2.12 -5.94 -9.04
C ALA A 33 2.89 -7.22 -8.68
N LEU A 34 2.34 -8.04 -7.79
CA LEU A 34 2.93 -9.33 -7.40
C LEU A 34 2.98 -10.31 -8.57
N ARG A 35 1.92 -10.36 -9.38
CA ARG A 35 1.88 -11.17 -10.61
C ARG A 35 2.90 -10.67 -11.64
N LYS A 36 2.99 -9.36 -11.85
CA LYS A 36 3.98 -8.75 -12.75
C LYS A 36 5.42 -8.99 -12.30
N ALA A 37 5.66 -9.08 -10.99
CA ALA A 37 6.96 -9.41 -10.43
C ALA A 37 7.33 -10.91 -10.51
N GLY A 38 6.56 -11.73 -11.23
CA GLY A 38 6.84 -13.17 -11.36
C GLY A 38 6.40 -13.99 -10.15
N GLY A 39 5.48 -13.45 -9.34
CA GLY A 39 4.87 -14.17 -8.21
C GLY A 39 5.67 -14.09 -6.91
N SER A 40 6.75 -13.29 -6.82
CA SER A 40 7.46 -13.00 -5.58
C SER A 40 7.96 -11.55 -5.56
N ALA A 41 7.62 -10.77 -4.53
CA ALA A 41 8.07 -9.39 -4.39
C ALA A 41 8.08 -8.92 -2.93
N SER A 42 8.97 -7.99 -2.60
CA SER A 42 8.96 -7.31 -1.30
C SER A 42 7.81 -6.30 -1.22
N THR A 43 7.35 -5.99 -0.01
CA THR A 43 6.36 -4.91 0.18
C THR A 43 6.82 -3.60 -0.46
N GLY A 44 8.11 -3.26 -0.37
CA GLY A 44 8.65 -2.03 -0.96
C GLY A 44 8.56 -2.00 -2.49
N GLN A 45 8.85 -3.11 -3.16
CA GLN A 45 8.68 -3.25 -4.60
C GLN A 45 7.21 -3.13 -5.00
N LEU A 46 6.31 -3.79 -4.26
CA LEU A 46 4.88 -3.71 -4.51
C LEU A 46 4.36 -2.28 -4.34
N VAL A 47 4.71 -1.60 -3.24
CA VAL A 47 4.32 -0.20 -3.01
C VAL A 47 4.85 0.71 -4.12
N ARG A 48 6.10 0.52 -4.55
CA ARG A 48 6.69 1.31 -5.65
C ARG A 48 5.90 1.12 -6.94
N ALA A 49 5.58 -0.13 -7.32
CA ALA A 49 4.79 -0.44 -8.51
C ALA A 49 3.36 0.10 -8.43
N VAL A 50 2.75 0.09 -7.25
CA VAL A 50 1.39 0.59 -7.03
C VAL A 50 1.33 2.12 -7.03
N CYS A 51 2.39 2.79 -6.56
CA CYS A 51 2.54 4.24 -6.61
C CYS A 51 3.05 4.75 -7.97
N GLU A 52 3.58 3.87 -8.82
CA GLU A 52 4.09 4.24 -10.14
C GLU A 52 2.95 4.82 -11.00
N GLY A 53 3.21 5.98 -11.62
CA GLY A 53 2.21 6.71 -12.41
C GLY A 53 1.14 7.44 -11.60
N ARG A 54 1.25 7.47 -10.26
CA ARG A 54 0.35 8.24 -9.39
C ARG A 54 1.11 9.37 -8.69
N GLU A 55 0.45 10.51 -8.53
CA GLU A 55 0.97 11.65 -7.75
C GLU A 55 0.86 11.40 -6.24
N VAL A 56 1.50 10.32 -5.76
CA VAL A 56 1.61 10.01 -4.33
C VAL A 56 2.80 10.78 -3.78
N PRO A 57 2.59 11.75 -2.85
CA PRO A 57 3.70 12.52 -2.32
C PRO A 57 4.57 11.65 -1.40
N ASN A 58 5.88 11.95 -1.35
CA ASN A 58 6.87 11.19 -0.56
C ASN A 58 6.47 10.98 0.91
N TRP A 59 5.84 11.98 1.53
CA TRP A 59 5.36 11.89 2.91
C TRP A 59 4.23 10.86 3.11
N ALA A 60 3.50 10.51 2.04
CA ALA A 60 2.41 9.54 2.07
C ALA A 60 2.89 8.10 1.82
N ILE A 61 4.10 7.90 1.27
CA ILE A 61 4.67 6.57 1.00
C ILE A 61 4.65 5.66 2.24
N PRO A 62 5.07 6.10 3.45
CA PRO A 62 4.98 5.24 4.65
C PRO A 62 3.55 4.81 4.99
N VAL A 63 2.57 5.68 4.74
CA VAL A 63 1.15 5.41 4.99
C VAL A 63 0.63 4.34 4.02
N VAL A 64 1.01 4.44 2.74
CA VAL A 64 0.70 3.44 1.72
C VAL A 64 1.38 2.11 2.05
N THR A 65 2.65 2.12 2.46
CA THR A 65 3.38 0.92 2.86
C THR A 65 2.69 0.20 4.01
N THR A 66 2.31 0.90 5.09
CA THR A 66 1.59 0.26 6.22
C THR A 66 0.26 -0.36 5.77
N ALA A 67 -0.47 0.28 4.86
CA ALA A 67 -1.72 -0.28 4.34
C ALA A 67 -1.50 -1.47 3.41
N ALA A 68 -0.44 -1.44 2.61
CA ALA A 68 -0.02 -2.56 1.77
C ALA A 68 0.33 -3.77 2.63
N GLU A 69 1.15 -3.60 3.68
CA GLU A 69 1.47 -4.69 4.61
C GLU A 69 0.23 -5.28 5.26
N ARG A 70 -0.70 -4.42 5.72
CA ARG A 70 -1.94 -4.88 6.34
C ARG A 70 -2.81 -5.67 5.35
N THR A 71 -2.86 -5.22 4.10
CA THR A 71 -3.60 -5.89 3.02
C THR A 71 -2.97 -7.23 2.66
N LEU A 72 -1.63 -7.29 2.54
CA LEU A 72 -0.89 -8.52 2.26
C LEU A 72 -1.05 -9.54 3.40
N ARG A 73 -1.01 -9.11 4.66
CA ARG A 73 -1.33 -9.98 5.81
C ARG A 73 -2.75 -10.52 5.75
N TRP A 74 -3.72 -9.68 5.36
CA TRP A 74 -5.12 -10.08 5.22
C TRP A 74 -5.33 -11.10 4.08
N PHE A 75 -4.57 -10.96 2.99
CA PHE A 75 -4.51 -11.93 1.90
C PHE A 75 -3.83 -13.24 2.34
N ALA A 76 -2.78 -13.17 3.16
CA ALA A 76 -2.09 -14.35 3.66
C ALA A 76 -2.95 -15.19 4.60
N GLN A 77 -3.77 -14.55 5.43
CA GLN A 77 -4.79 -15.25 6.24
C GLN A 77 -5.83 -16.00 5.40
N ARG A 78 -5.94 -15.70 4.10
CA ARG A 78 -6.89 -16.30 3.16
C ARG A 78 -6.21 -17.24 2.15
N GLY A 79 -4.90 -17.45 2.26
CA GLY A 79 -4.14 -18.27 1.32
C GLY A 79 -3.97 -17.66 -0.07
N VAL A 80 -4.18 -16.35 -0.25
CA VAL A 80 -4.02 -15.68 -1.55
C VAL A 80 -2.54 -15.33 -1.82
N VAL A 81 -1.80 -15.03 -0.75
CA VAL A 81 -0.35 -14.76 -0.80
C VAL A 81 0.32 -15.41 0.40
N GLU A 82 1.60 -15.73 0.31
CA GLU A 82 2.35 -16.32 1.42
C GLU A 82 3.62 -15.51 1.72
N PRO A 83 4.02 -15.35 2.99
CA PRO A 83 5.30 -14.74 3.32
C PRO A 83 6.44 -15.70 2.92
N ALA A 84 7.31 -15.27 2.01
CA ALA A 84 8.45 -16.06 1.50
C ALA A 84 9.76 -15.85 2.28
N GLY A 85 9.70 -15.18 3.44
CA GLY A 85 10.88 -14.81 4.23
C GLY A 85 11.50 -13.47 3.78
N ALA A 86 12.32 -12.85 4.64
CA ALA A 86 13.01 -11.58 4.37
C ALA A 86 12.11 -10.40 3.92
N GLY A 87 10.83 -10.41 4.30
CA GLY A 87 9.86 -9.37 3.88
C GLY A 87 9.36 -9.52 2.44
N LEU A 88 9.59 -10.69 1.83
CA LEU A 88 9.04 -11.08 0.53
C LEU A 88 7.65 -11.72 0.69
N TRP A 89 6.81 -11.47 -0.30
CA TRP A 89 5.49 -12.07 -0.46
C TRP A 89 5.48 -12.87 -1.74
N ARG A 90 4.85 -14.04 -1.71
CA ARG A 90 4.63 -14.91 -2.85
C ARG A 90 3.16 -15.01 -3.16
N ALA A 91 2.77 -15.19 -4.42
CA ALA A 91 1.42 -15.64 -4.73
C ALA A 91 1.23 -17.07 -4.18
N GLY A 92 0.14 -17.29 -3.43
CA GLY A 92 -0.27 -18.60 -2.92
C GLY A 92 -0.98 -19.44 -3.96
#